data_AF-A0A7S4HQS9-F1
#
_entry.id   AF-A0A7S4HQS9-F1
#
_cell.length_a   1.000
_cell.length_b   1.000
_cell.length_c   1.000
_cell.angle_alpha   90.00
_cell.angle_beta   90.00
_cell.angle_gamma   90.00
#
_symmetry.space_group_name_H-M   'P 1'
#
loop_
_entity.id
_entity.type
_entity.pdbx_description
1 polymer ?
#
loop_
_entity_poly.entity_id
_entity_poly.type
_entity_poly.pdbx_seq_one_letter_code
_entity_poly.pdbx_strand_id
1 'polypeptide(L)'
;REEQELIHVQDVIWFSNTTEIPDLDIRPPFNYWSCEDKEMRTDETGKQVQLHSPDRSSADLIDSHYHCDQFIDCNNLSDESTDCSSNYIILFIVFGIITGILILIALILIVFVIVYGILWEYRRLRSASPFFLILLLLSIIVGFCSVFSFFGKPHPVACGFQPWLLGLSSISMIAALSVKNIRVYRIFKYPMTKMKITNFELFTLWSILMIPAVLILLVWSIVSTPTAKLE
;
A
#
# COMPACT_ATOMS: atom_id res chain seq x y z
N ARG A 1 41.88 52.19 3.27
CA ARG A 1 43.23 51.85 3.79
C ARG A 1 43.01 51.37 5.21
N GLU A 2 42.55 50.12 5.34
CA GLU A 2 42.44 49.43 6.63
C GLU A 2 43.32 48.19 6.47
N GLU A 3 44.46 48.22 7.14
CA GLU A 3 45.40 47.11 7.19
C GLU A 3 44.78 45.99 8.02
N GLN A 4 44.51 44.85 7.40
CA GLN A 4 44.20 43.61 8.10
C GLN A 4 45.48 43.14 8.79
N GLU A 5 45.56 43.39 10.09
CA GLU A 5 46.55 42.82 10.99
C GLU A 5 46.28 41.31 11.09
N LEU A 6 47.09 40.51 10.39
CA LEU A 6 47.05 39.06 10.42
C LEU A 6 47.63 38.60 11.78
N ILE A 7 46.77 38.38 12.76
CA ILE A 7 47.15 37.83 14.06
C ILE A 7 47.73 36.43 13.81
N HIS A 8 49.05 36.28 13.99
CA HIS A 8 49.73 35.01 13.95
C HIS A 8 49.33 34.23 15.21
N VAL A 9 48.24 33.47 15.14
CA VAL A 9 47.83 32.57 16.22
C VAL A 9 48.94 31.52 16.34
N GLN A 10 49.65 31.54 17.47
CA GLN A 10 50.64 30.51 17.80
C GLN A 10 49.90 29.18 17.89
N ASP A 11 50.45 28.14 17.26
CA ASP A 11 49.85 26.80 17.27
C ASP A 11 49.57 26.40 18.72
N VAL A 12 48.31 26.07 19.02
CA VAL A 12 47.90 25.65 20.35
C VAL A 12 48.56 24.29 20.61
N ILE A 13 49.62 24.29 21.41
CA ILE A 13 50.30 23.06 21.83
C ILE A 13 49.48 22.46 22.97
N TRP A 14 48.92 21.28 22.74
CA TRP A 14 48.14 20.55 23.74
C TRP A 14 49.05 19.95 24.82
N PHE A 15 48.46 19.51 25.94
CA PHE A 15 49.20 18.93 27.08
C PHE A 15 50.11 17.75 26.70
N SER A 16 49.81 17.06 25.59
CA SER A 16 50.61 15.99 24.99
C SER A 16 51.83 16.48 24.19
N ASN A 17 52.08 17.79 24.13
CA ASN A 17 53.12 18.42 23.31
C ASN A 17 52.94 18.17 21.79
N THR A 18 51.70 17.98 21.35
CA THR A 18 51.32 17.79 19.95
C THR A 18 50.47 18.97 19.48
N THR A 19 50.59 19.32 18.20
CA THR A 19 49.72 20.32 17.53
C THR A 19 48.46 19.68 16.94
N GLU A 20 48.38 18.35 16.93
CA GLU A 20 47.18 17.61 16.54
C GLU A 20 46.08 17.85 17.59
N ILE A 21 44.92 18.29 17.11
CA ILE A 21 43.72 18.53 17.93
C ILE A 21 43.34 17.17 18.55
N PRO A 22 43.34 17.04 19.88
CA PRO A 22 42.94 15.80 20.52
C PRO A 22 41.49 15.50 20.15
N ASP A 23 41.22 14.25 19.81
CA ASP A 23 39.87 13.79 19.48
C ASP A 23 38.99 13.89 20.74
N LEU A 24 38.17 14.93 20.82
CA LEU A 24 37.35 15.26 22.00
C LEU A 24 36.02 14.48 22.00
N ASP A 25 35.68 13.75 20.94
CA ASP A 25 34.43 12.97 20.83
C ASP A 25 34.67 11.48 21.12
N ILE A 26 35.44 11.18 22.17
CA ILE A 26 35.57 9.80 22.66
C ILE A 26 34.28 9.43 23.40
N ARG A 27 33.39 8.73 22.70
CA ARG A 27 32.15 8.21 23.27
C ARG A 27 32.41 6.84 23.93
N PRO A 28 31.61 6.46 24.94
CA PRO A 28 31.67 5.10 25.47
C PRO A 28 31.42 4.10 24.33
N PRO A 29 32.07 2.92 24.38
CA PRO A 29 31.85 1.88 23.39
C PRO A 29 30.37 1.54 23.34
N PHE A 30 29.84 1.40 22.13
CA PHE A 30 28.46 1.04 21.91
C PHE A 30 28.37 -0.13 20.92
N ASN A 31 27.35 -0.96 21.13
CA ASN A 31 27.08 -2.09 20.27
C ASN A 31 26.23 -1.61 19.09
N TYR A 32 26.56 -2.08 17.89
CA TYR A 32 25.81 -1.82 16.66
C TYR A 32 25.66 -3.12 15.87
N TRP A 33 24.65 -3.18 15.00
CA TRP A 33 24.41 -4.32 14.13
C TRP A 33 25.05 -4.06 12.76
N SER A 34 25.89 -4.98 12.28
CA SER A 34 26.46 -4.92 10.91
C SER A 34 25.58 -5.73 9.95
N CYS A 35 24.97 -5.07 8.95
CA CYS A 35 24.14 -5.76 7.95
C CYS A 35 24.97 -6.61 6.97
N GLU A 36 26.20 -6.18 6.64
CA GLU A 36 27.09 -6.91 5.72
C GLU A 36 27.56 -8.23 6.34
N ASP A 37 27.85 -8.22 7.64
CA ASP A 37 28.40 -9.37 8.36
C ASP A 37 27.35 -10.20 9.11
N LYS A 38 26.12 -9.67 9.25
CA LYS A 38 25.00 -10.28 10.01
C LYS A 38 25.37 -10.65 11.45
N GLU A 39 26.17 -9.81 12.09
CA GLU A 39 26.61 -10.01 13.47
C GLU A 39 26.59 -8.69 14.27
N MET A 40 26.40 -8.82 15.58
CA MET A 40 26.60 -7.69 16.49
C MET A 40 28.10 -7.39 16.58
N ARG A 41 28.45 -6.15 16.28
CA ARG A 41 29.81 -5.62 16.48
C ARG A 41 29.79 -4.58 17.59
N THR A 42 30.90 -4.50 18.30
CA THR A 42 31.11 -3.50 19.33
C THR A 42 32.20 -2.57 18.84
N ASP A 43 31.88 -1.30 18.65
CA ASP A 43 32.93 -0.32 18.37
C ASP A 43 33.62 0.01 19.70
N GLU A 44 34.78 -0.58 19.93
CA GLU A 44 35.61 -0.29 21.09
C GLU A 44 36.31 1.08 20.98
N THR A 45 36.38 1.65 19.78
CA THR A 45 37.14 2.87 19.52
C THR A 45 36.36 4.14 19.82
N GLY A 46 35.02 4.07 19.83
CA GLY A 46 34.14 5.22 20.08
C GLY A 46 34.28 6.32 19.02
N LYS A 47 34.95 6.04 17.90
CA LYS A 47 35.18 6.98 16.80
C LYS A 47 33.99 6.90 15.86
N GLN A 48 33.43 8.06 15.54
CA GLN A 48 32.25 8.25 14.70
C GLN A 48 32.23 7.36 13.44
N VAL A 49 31.72 6.16 13.59
CA VAL A 49 31.08 5.43 12.51
C VAL A 49 29.87 6.29 12.15
N GLN A 50 29.89 6.93 10.98
CA GLN A 50 28.76 7.75 10.54
C GLN A 50 27.56 6.83 10.30
N LEU A 51 26.75 6.67 11.34
CA LEU A 51 25.46 6.01 11.27
C LEU A 51 24.54 6.90 10.42
N HIS A 52 23.99 6.34 9.35
CA HIS A 52 23.05 7.06 8.51
C HIS A 52 21.62 6.76 8.97
N SER A 53 20.80 7.81 9.08
CA SER A 53 19.35 7.64 9.20
C SER A 53 18.81 6.88 7.98
N PRO A 54 17.83 5.98 8.14
CA PRO A 54 17.38 5.01 7.12
C PRO A 54 16.80 5.60 5.83
N ASP A 55 16.72 6.93 5.71
CA ASP A 55 16.29 7.65 4.52
C ASP A 55 17.41 7.88 3.48
N ARG A 56 18.66 7.46 3.75
CA ARG A 56 19.76 7.54 2.78
C ARG A 56 20.10 6.16 2.19
N SER A 57 20.52 6.18 0.92
CA SER A 57 20.73 5.03 0.03
C SER A 57 21.91 4.10 0.36
N SER A 58 22.49 4.20 1.55
CA SER A 58 23.65 3.41 1.98
C SER A 58 23.28 2.65 3.25
N ALA A 59 23.08 1.34 3.11
CA ALA A 59 22.57 0.41 4.13
C ALA A 59 23.66 -0.05 5.13
N ASP A 60 24.84 0.58 5.11
CA ASP A 60 26.03 -0.02 5.70
C ASP A 60 26.06 0.12 7.23
N LEU A 61 25.33 1.09 7.82
CA LEU A 61 25.48 1.48 9.23
C LEU A 61 24.17 2.05 9.81
N ILE A 62 23.34 1.19 10.42
CA ILE A 62 22.06 1.56 11.03
C ILE A 62 22.17 1.56 12.57
N ASP A 63 21.54 2.54 13.22
CA ASP A 63 21.51 2.68 14.68
C ASP A 63 20.87 1.46 15.37
N SER A 64 21.35 1.16 16.59
CA SER A 64 20.91 0.10 17.52
C SER A 64 19.40 0.05 17.78
N HIS A 65 18.66 1.11 17.46
CA HIS A 65 17.20 1.17 17.54
C HIS A 65 16.50 0.55 16.33
N TYR A 66 17.24 -0.05 15.39
CA TYR A 66 16.68 -0.88 14.32
C TYR A 66 16.10 -2.17 14.92
N HIS A 67 14.85 -2.07 15.38
CA HIS A 67 13.99 -3.20 15.64
C HIS A 67 13.42 -3.69 14.31
N CYS A 68 13.25 -5.02 14.14
CA CYS A 68 12.40 -5.59 13.09
C CYS A 68 11.05 -4.86 13.12
N ASP A 69 10.85 -3.86 12.25
CA ASP A 69 9.63 -3.04 12.24
C ASP A 69 8.49 -3.75 11.48
N GLN A 70 8.79 -4.92 10.90
CA GLN A 70 7.89 -5.76 10.10
C GLN A 70 7.40 -5.09 8.80
N PHE A 71 7.99 -3.96 8.40
CA PHE A 71 7.60 -3.23 7.20
C PHE A 71 8.62 -3.41 6.08
N ILE A 72 8.21 -4.11 5.03
CA ILE A 72 9.03 -4.25 3.82
C ILE A 72 9.12 -2.93 3.09
N ASP A 73 10.35 -2.50 2.87
CA ASP A 73 10.67 -1.33 2.07
C ASP A 73 11.65 -1.63 0.93
N CYS A 74 11.79 -0.65 0.02
CA CYS A 74 12.64 -0.80 -1.16
C CYS A 74 14.13 -0.96 -0.83
N ASN A 75 14.56 -0.65 0.39
CA ASN A 75 15.94 -0.70 0.84
C ASN A 75 16.24 -1.96 1.70
N ASN A 76 15.22 -2.63 2.26
CA ASN A 76 15.33 -3.74 3.23
C ASN A 76 14.65 -5.05 2.79
N LEU A 77 14.31 -5.20 1.50
CA LEU A 77 13.68 -6.42 0.98
C LEU A 77 14.56 -7.68 1.18
N SER A 78 15.89 -7.53 1.30
CA SER A 78 16.82 -8.65 1.44
C SER A 78 17.12 -9.04 2.90
N ASP A 79 17.09 -8.08 3.83
CA ASP A 79 17.59 -8.29 5.22
C ASP A 79 16.48 -8.70 6.21
N GLU A 80 15.23 -8.27 5.97
CA GLU A 80 14.05 -8.73 6.73
C GLU A 80 13.60 -10.17 6.36
N SER A 81 14.28 -10.80 5.39
CA SER A 81 13.90 -12.10 4.83
C SER A 81 14.39 -13.30 5.65
N THR A 82 15.50 -13.17 6.37
CA THR A 82 16.15 -14.32 7.05
C THR A 82 16.05 -14.30 8.57
N ASP A 83 15.97 -13.13 9.21
CA ASP A 83 16.22 -13.01 10.66
C ASP A 83 15.00 -12.65 11.53
N CYS A 84 13.86 -12.27 10.94
CA CYS A 84 12.63 -11.99 11.69
C CYS A 84 11.63 -13.18 11.60
N SER A 85 10.98 -13.51 12.71
CA SER A 85 10.22 -14.78 12.94
C SER A 85 9.06 -15.07 11.98
N SER A 86 8.61 -14.09 11.20
CA SER A 86 7.55 -14.23 10.20
C SER A 86 8.05 -13.76 8.83
N ASN A 87 8.11 -14.70 7.89
CA ASN A 87 8.54 -14.46 6.51
C ASN A 87 7.43 -13.73 5.70
N TYR A 88 7.26 -12.43 5.93
CA TYR A 88 6.24 -11.62 5.25
C TYR A 88 6.42 -11.57 3.72
N ILE A 89 7.66 -11.68 3.22
CA ILE A 89 7.97 -11.75 1.79
C ILE A 89 7.27 -12.92 1.12
N ILE A 90 7.35 -14.11 1.74
CA ILE A 90 6.73 -15.33 1.19
C ILE A 90 5.20 -15.14 1.13
N LEU A 91 4.61 -14.56 2.18
CA LEU A 91 3.18 -14.26 2.19
C LEU A 91 2.79 -13.29 1.07
N PHE A 92 3.54 -12.21 0.87
CA PHE A 92 3.25 -11.25 -0.21
C PHE A 92 3.39 -11.88 -1.61
N ILE A 93 4.40 -12.73 -1.83
CA ILE A 93 4.55 -13.45 -3.10
C ILE A 93 3.36 -14.38 -3.32
N VAL A 94 2.99 -15.18 -2.31
CA VAL A 94 1.89 -16.15 -2.42
C VAL A 94 0.55 -15.43 -2.65
N PHE A 95 0.22 -14.44 -1.84
CA PHE A 95 -1.01 -13.66 -2.01
C PHE A 95 -1.02 -12.85 -3.31
N GLY A 96 0.13 -12.29 -3.73
CA GLY A 96 0.28 -11.58 -4.99
C GLY A 96 0.03 -12.47 -6.20
N ILE A 97 0.57 -13.70 -6.21
CA ILE A 97 0.32 -14.67 -7.29
C ILE A 97 -1.15 -15.09 -7.31
N ILE A 98 -1.73 -15.44 -6.16
CA ILE A 98 -3.14 -15.86 -6.08
C ILE A 98 -4.07 -14.74 -6.57
N THR A 99 -3.90 -13.52 -6.06
CA THR A 99 -4.72 -12.37 -6.46
C THR A 99 -4.50 -12.00 -7.93
N GLY A 100 -3.27 -12.07 -8.43
CA GLY A 100 -2.95 -11.85 -9.85
C GLY A 100 -3.66 -12.86 -10.78
N ILE A 101 -3.66 -14.15 -10.43
CA ILE A 101 -4.38 -15.18 -11.18
C ILE A 101 -5.89 -14.91 -11.15
N LEU A 102 -6.45 -14.54 -9.99
CA LEU A 102 -7.88 -14.23 -9.87
C LEU A 102 -8.29 -13.02 -10.70
N ILE A 103 -7.45 -11.97 -10.75
CA ILE A 103 -7.67 -10.79 -11.61
C ILE A 103 -7.62 -11.21 -13.09
N LEU A 104 -6.65 -12.04 -13.48
CA LEU A 104 -6.55 -12.53 -14.86
C LEU A 104 -7.81 -13.33 -15.27
N ILE A 105 -8.30 -14.21 -14.40
CA ILE A 105 -9.54 -14.95 -14.62
C ILE A 105 -10.72 -13.98 -14.75
N ALA A 106 -10.83 -12.97 -13.89
CA ALA A 106 -11.89 -11.97 -13.95
C ALA A 106 -11.86 -11.17 -15.27
N LEU A 107 -10.67 -10.81 -15.79
CA LEU A 107 -10.51 -10.14 -17.08
C LEU A 107 -10.95 -11.03 -18.24
N ILE A 108 -10.56 -12.32 -18.24
CA ILE A 108 -11.02 -13.29 -19.24
C ILE A 108 -12.54 -13.42 -19.21
N LEU A 109 -13.16 -13.45 -18.02
CA LEU A 109 -14.61 -13.48 -17.87
C LEU A 109 -15.29 -12.21 -18.40
N ILE A 110 -14.68 -11.03 -18.25
CA ILE A 110 -15.21 -9.79 -18.86
C ILE A 110 -15.22 -9.91 -20.38
N VAL A 111 -14.10 -10.33 -20.99
CA VAL A 111 -14.01 -10.52 -22.44
C VAL A 111 -15.06 -11.54 -22.90
N PHE A 112 -15.21 -12.65 -22.17
CA PHE A 112 -16.26 -13.64 -22.43
C PHE A 112 -17.66 -13.04 -22.40
N VAL A 113 -18.00 -12.23 -21.38
CA VAL A 113 -19.32 -11.59 -21.27
C VAL A 113 -19.55 -10.57 -22.40
N ILE A 114 -18.53 -9.83 -22.81
CA ILE A 114 -18.63 -8.88 -23.93
C ILE A 114 -18.87 -9.63 -25.25
N VAL A 115 -18.04 -10.61 -25.57
CA VAL A 115 -18.12 -11.35 -26.84
C VAL A 115 -19.43 -12.14 -26.92
N TYR A 116 -19.73 -12.98 -25.93
CA TYR A 116 -20.91 -13.85 -25.99
C TYR A 116 -22.21 -13.15 -25.58
N GLY A 117 -22.13 -12.09 -24.77
CA GLY A 117 -23.30 -11.38 -24.26
C GLY A 117 -23.75 -10.21 -25.13
N ILE A 118 -22.80 -9.43 -25.66
CA ILE A 118 -23.09 -8.22 -26.44
C ILE A 118 -22.97 -8.49 -27.93
N LEU A 119 -21.87 -9.11 -28.39
CA LEU A 119 -21.63 -9.30 -29.83
C LEU A 119 -22.43 -10.48 -30.41
N TRP A 120 -22.37 -11.65 -29.77
CA TRP A 120 -23.04 -12.88 -30.27
C TRP A 120 -24.49 -13.01 -29.77
N GLU A 121 -24.93 -12.16 -28.84
CA GLU A 121 -26.27 -12.18 -28.25
C GLU A 121 -26.75 -13.58 -27.77
N TYR A 122 -25.87 -14.38 -27.17
CA TYR A 122 -26.21 -15.74 -26.75
C TYR A 122 -27.39 -15.74 -25.78
N ARG A 123 -28.48 -16.44 -26.13
CA ARG A 123 -29.80 -16.30 -25.47
C ARG A 123 -29.75 -16.45 -23.95
N ARG A 124 -28.96 -17.40 -23.44
CA ARG A 124 -28.80 -17.61 -21.98
C ARG A 124 -28.12 -16.43 -21.30
N LEU A 125 -27.04 -15.90 -21.89
CA LEU A 125 -26.26 -14.81 -21.31
C LEU A 125 -27.02 -13.47 -21.42
N ARG A 126 -27.74 -13.27 -22.52
CA ARG A 126 -28.63 -12.12 -22.70
C ARG A 126 -29.73 -12.06 -21.64
N SER A 127 -30.32 -13.21 -21.30
CA SER A 127 -31.31 -13.30 -20.22
C SER A 127 -30.72 -12.94 -18.85
N ALA A 128 -29.47 -13.34 -18.60
CA ALA A 128 -28.74 -13.03 -17.37
C ALA A 128 -28.31 -11.56 -17.24
N SER A 129 -28.52 -10.74 -18.28
CA SER A 129 -28.21 -9.30 -18.35
C SER A 129 -26.70 -8.99 -18.30
N PRO A 130 -26.02 -8.91 -19.46
CA PRO A 130 -24.56 -8.81 -19.54
C PRO A 130 -24.00 -7.55 -18.86
N PHE A 131 -24.74 -6.44 -18.85
CA PHE A 131 -24.32 -5.20 -18.19
C PHE A 131 -24.08 -5.36 -16.68
N PHE A 132 -24.96 -6.09 -15.96
CA PHE A 132 -24.79 -6.33 -14.52
C PHE A 132 -23.64 -7.27 -14.22
N LEU A 133 -23.42 -8.25 -15.10
CA LEU A 133 -22.28 -9.15 -15.00
C LEU A 133 -20.96 -8.37 -15.14
N ILE A 134 -20.89 -7.41 -16.07
CA ILE A 134 -19.72 -6.54 -16.23
C ILE A 134 -19.50 -5.67 -15.00
N LEU A 135 -20.54 -5.01 -14.46
CA LEU A 135 -20.42 -4.19 -13.24
C LEU A 135 -19.94 -5.01 -12.04
N LEU A 136 -20.44 -6.24 -11.90
CA LEU A 136 -20.03 -7.15 -10.83
C LEU A 136 -18.56 -7.55 -11.00
N LEU A 137 -18.14 -7.95 -12.20
CA LEU A 137 -16.75 -8.32 -12.48
C LEU A 137 -15.79 -7.14 -12.28
N LEU A 138 -16.18 -5.93 -12.68
CA LEU A 138 -15.39 -4.71 -12.44
C LEU A 138 -15.23 -4.45 -10.94
N SER A 139 -16.31 -4.62 -10.17
CA SER A 139 -16.26 -4.49 -8.70
C SER A 139 -15.29 -5.51 -8.09
N ILE A 140 -15.32 -6.76 -8.56
CA ILE A 140 -14.39 -7.82 -8.11
C ILE A 140 -12.93 -7.46 -8.44
N ILE A 141 -12.66 -6.95 -9.65
CA ILE A 141 -11.30 -6.53 -10.03
C ILE A 141 -10.80 -5.41 -9.11
N VAL A 142 -11.61 -4.38 -8.88
CA VAL A 142 -11.23 -3.28 -7.97
C VAL A 142 -11.02 -3.79 -6.54
N GLY A 143 -11.83 -4.76 -6.09
CA GLY A 143 -11.66 -5.41 -4.78
C GLY A 143 -10.39 -6.24 -4.68
N PHE A 144 -9.98 -6.96 -5.72
CA PHE A 144 -8.68 -7.63 -5.71
C PHE A 144 -7.52 -6.64 -5.81
N CYS A 145 -7.67 -5.55 -6.57
CA CYS A 145 -6.68 -4.49 -6.62
C CYS A 145 -6.47 -3.80 -5.27
N SER A 146 -7.50 -3.75 -4.40
CA SER A 146 -7.36 -3.16 -3.07
C SER A 146 -6.35 -3.91 -2.21
N VAL A 147 -6.13 -5.21 -2.43
CA VAL A 147 -5.14 -6.00 -1.68
C VAL A 147 -3.74 -5.42 -1.82
N PHE A 148 -3.38 -4.89 -3.00
CA PHE A 148 -2.07 -4.25 -3.21
C PHE A 148 -1.90 -2.96 -2.42
N SER A 149 -2.98 -2.27 -2.02
CA SER A 149 -2.89 -1.09 -1.16
C SER A 149 -2.56 -1.41 0.31
N PHE A 150 -2.65 -2.68 0.69
CA PHE A 150 -2.22 -3.19 2.00
C PHE A 150 -0.77 -3.67 1.99
N PHE A 151 -0.10 -3.66 0.85
CA PHE A 151 1.29 -4.12 0.72
C PHE A 151 2.24 -2.93 0.63
N GLY A 152 3.38 -3.04 1.33
CA GLY A 152 4.45 -2.05 1.35
C GLY A 152 4.40 -1.09 2.54
N LYS A 153 5.35 -0.14 2.57
CA LYS A 153 5.46 0.87 3.63
C LYS A 153 4.16 1.68 3.79
N PRO A 154 3.76 2.00 5.04
CA PRO A 154 2.58 2.80 5.32
C PRO A 154 2.79 4.24 4.84
N HIS A 155 2.45 4.49 3.59
CA HIS A 155 2.43 5.83 3.01
C HIS A 155 1.03 6.44 3.19
N PRO A 156 0.89 7.73 3.55
CA PRO A 156 -0.43 8.35 3.79
C PRO A 156 -1.39 8.18 2.61
N VAL A 157 -0.86 8.21 1.39
CA VAL A 157 -1.64 7.96 0.15
C VAL A 157 -2.14 6.52 0.07
N ALA A 158 -1.31 5.52 0.39
CA ALA A 158 -1.71 4.12 0.37
C ALA A 158 -2.77 3.83 1.45
N CYS A 159 -2.56 4.34 2.67
CA CYS A 159 -3.52 4.24 3.76
C CYS A 159 -4.87 4.90 3.42
N GLY A 160 -4.85 6.04 2.71
CA GLY A 160 -6.06 6.69 2.23
C GLY A 160 -6.82 5.85 1.20
N PHE A 161 -6.13 5.14 0.30
CA PHE A 161 -6.77 4.34 -0.75
C PHE A 161 -7.40 3.04 -0.26
N GLN A 162 -6.94 2.46 0.85
CA GLN A 162 -7.45 1.20 1.41
C GLN A 162 -8.99 1.19 1.58
N PRO A 163 -9.61 2.12 2.36
CA PRO A 163 -11.05 2.11 2.55
C PRO A 163 -11.82 2.45 1.28
N TRP A 164 -11.23 3.22 0.37
CA TRP A 164 -11.85 3.58 -0.91
C TRP A 164 -11.94 2.38 -1.85
N LEU A 165 -10.84 1.67 -2.07
CA LEU A 165 -10.79 0.54 -2.99
C LEU A 165 -11.54 -0.68 -2.44
N LEU A 166 -11.36 -1.01 -1.16
CA LEU A 166 -12.01 -2.17 -0.54
C LEU A 166 -13.49 -1.91 -0.22
N GLY A 167 -13.79 -0.72 0.32
CA GLY A 167 -15.15 -0.36 0.73
C GLY A 167 -16.09 -0.18 -0.46
N LEU A 168 -15.68 0.62 -1.46
CA LEU A 168 -16.54 0.87 -2.63
C LEU A 168 -16.72 -0.37 -3.50
N SER A 169 -15.69 -1.22 -3.65
CA SER A 169 -15.79 -2.46 -4.42
C SER A 169 -16.78 -3.44 -3.79
N SER A 170 -16.70 -3.63 -2.47
CA SER A 170 -17.59 -4.50 -1.71
C SER A 170 -19.05 -4.03 -1.77
N ILE A 171 -19.28 -2.73 -1.54
CA ILE A 171 -20.63 -2.15 -1.58
C ILE A 171 -21.18 -2.18 -3.01
N SER A 172 -20.35 -1.86 -4.02
CA SER A 172 -20.75 -1.94 -5.43
C SER A 172 -21.17 -3.35 -5.83
N MET A 173 -20.46 -4.39 -5.37
CA MET A 173 -20.79 -5.78 -5.62
C MET A 173 -22.15 -6.14 -5.01
N ILE A 174 -22.38 -5.79 -3.74
CA ILE A 174 -23.65 -6.05 -3.03
C ILE A 174 -24.79 -5.28 -3.68
N ALA A 175 -24.57 -4.01 -4.06
CA ALA A 175 -25.55 -3.17 -4.74
C ALA A 175 -25.94 -3.76 -6.10
N ALA A 176 -24.96 -4.22 -6.90
CA ALA A 176 -25.21 -4.83 -8.20
C ALA A 176 -26.05 -6.13 -8.08
N LEU A 177 -25.76 -6.96 -7.09
CA LEU A 177 -26.54 -8.17 -6.79
C LEU A 177 -27.96 -7.82 -6.33
N SER A 178 -28.10 -6.82 -5.46
CA SER A 178 -29.39 -6.37 -4.94
C SER A 178 -30.28 -5.81 -6.05
N VAL A 179 -29.74 -4.99 -6.95
CA VAL A 179 -30.45 -4.44 -8.11
C VAL A 179 -30.93 -5.56 -9.04
N LYS A 180 -30.11 -6.60 -9.26
CA LYS A 180 -30.49 -7.78 -10.04
C LYS A 180 -31.63 -8.55 -9.37
N ASN A 181 -31.57 -8.74 -8.06
CA ASN A 181 -32.63 -9.40 -7.30
C ASN A 181 -33.94 -8.62 -7.34
N ILE A 182 -33.89 -7.28 -7.24
CA ILE A 182 -35.06 -6.40 -7.39
C ILE A 182 -35.68 -6.54 -8.78
N ARG A 183 -34.86 -6.63 -9.83
CA ARG A 183 -35.35 -6.86 -11.20
C ARG A 183 -36.10 -8.19 -11.30
N VAL A 184 -35.52 -9.27 -10.78
CA VAL A 184 -36.13 -10.60 -10.79
C VAL A 184 -37.44 -10.59 -10.00
N TYR A 185 -37.45 -9.99 -8.80
CA TYR A 185 -38.66 -9.80 -8.00
C TYR A 185 -39.75 -9.04 -8.77
N ARG A 186 -39.41 -7.94 -9.45
CA ARG A 186 -40.38 -7.14 -10.23
C ARG A 186 -40.98 -7.92 -11.40
N ILE A 187 -40.18 -8.77 -12.05
CA ILE A 187 -40.65 -9.66 -13.12
C ILE A 187 -41.66 -10.69 -12.58
N PHE A 188 -41.38 -11.30 -11.43
CA PHE A 188 -42.30 -12.28 -10.83
C PHE A 188 -43.56 -11.65 -10.20
N LYS A 189 -43.47 -10.40 -9.72
CA LYS A 189 -44.61 -9.69 -9.10
C LYS A 189 -45.68 -9.30 -10.12
N TYR A 190 -45.29 -8.98 -11.35
CA TYR A 190 -46.22 -8.51 -12.40
C TYR A 190 -46.14 -9.38 -13.67
N PRO A 191 -46.55 -10.65 -13.59
CA PRO A 191 -46.33 -11.62 -14.67
C PRO A 191 -47.13 -11.34 -15.95
N MET A 192 -48.22 -10.57 -15.87
CA MET A 192 -49.13 -10.36 -17.01
C MET A 192 -48.92 -9.04 -17.76
N THR A 193 -48.02 -8.17 -17.30
CA THR A 193 -47.69 -6.91 -17.97
C THR A 193 -46.27 -6.98 -18.55
N LYS A 194 -46.14 -6.84 -19.88
CA LYS A 194 -44.84 -6.72 -20.55
C LYS A 194 -44.20 -5.37 -20.23
N MET A 195 -43.60 -5.24 -19.06
CA MET A 195 -42.79 -4.07 -18.71
C MET A 195 -41.40 -4.21 -19.33
N LYS A 196 -41.04 -3.30 -20.25
CA LYS A 196 -39.65 -3.14 -20.69
C LYS A 196 -38.89 -2.39 -19.61
N ILE A 197 -38.11 -3.11 -18.81
CA ILE A 197 -37.25 -2.49 -17.81
C ILE A 197 -35.96 -2.03 -18.51
N THR A 198 -35.74 -0.72 -18.54
CA THR A 198 -34.59 -0.11 -19.22
C THR A 198 -33.34 -0.26 -18.35
N ASN A 199 -32.20 -0.66 -18.94
CA ASN A 199 -30.92 -0.78 -18.22
C ASN A 199 -30.53 0.51 -17.46
N PHE A 200 -30.93 1.68 -18.00
CA PHE A 200 -30.70 2.98 -17.38
C PHE A 200 -31.36 3.11 -16.00
N GLU A 201 -32.62 2.68 -15.84
CA GLU A 201 -33.34 2.77 -14.56
C GLU A 201 -32.63 1.95 -13.46
N LEU A 202 -32.13 0.77 -13.83
CA LEU A 202 -31.39 -0.07 -12.89
C LEU A 202 -30.01 0.49 -12.56
N PHE A 203 -29.33 1.12 -13.53
CA PHE A 203 -28.07 1.82 -13.28
C PHE A 203 -28.28 3.01 -12.34
N THR A 204 -29.37 3.76 -12.51
CA THR A 204 -29.77 4.82 -11.58
C THR A 204 -30.02 4.25 -10.17
N LEU A 205 -30.71 3.10 -10.05
CA LEU A 205 -30.94 2.46 -8.75
C LEU A 205 -29.63 2.01 -8.08
N TRP A 206 -28.70 1.43 -8.85
CA TRP A 206 -27.36 1.11 -8.35
C TRP A 206 -26.61 2.36 -7.86
N SER A 207 -26.64 3.45 -8.65
CA SER A 207 -25.99 4.72 -8.29
C SER A 207 -26.57 5.31 -7.00
N ILE A 208 -27.90 5.28 -6.84
CA ILE A 208 -28.57 5.73 -5.61
C ILE A 208 -28.11 4.93 -4.38
N LEU A 209 -27.90 3.62 -4.52
CA LEU A 209 -27.36 2.78 -3.43
C LEU A 209 -25.90 3.08 -3.11
N MET A 210 -25.11 3.53 -4.09
CA MET A 210 -23.70 3.87 -3.90
C MET A 210 -23.47 5.25 -3.27
N ILE A 211 -24.36 6.22 -3.49
CA ILE A 211 -24.20 7.60 -3.00
C ILE A 211 -23.96 7.66 -1.48
N PRO A 212 -24.76 7.02 -0.60
CA PRO A 212 -24.52 7.07 0.84
C PRO A 212 -23.14 6.53 1.23
N ALA A 213 -22.69 5.46 0.58
CA ALA A 213 -21.38 4.87 0.85
C ALA A 213 -20.24 5.82 0.49
N VAL A 214 -20.33 6.48 -0.66
CA VAL A 214 -19.35 7.49 -1.09
C VAL A 214 -19.34 8.68 -0.13
N LEU A 215 -20.50 9.16 0.30
CA LEU A 215 -20.61 10.26 1.26
C LEU A 215 -19.98 9.91 2.61
N ILE A 216 -20.25 8.72 3.14
CA ILE A 216 -19.67 8.25 4.41
C ILE A 216 -18.14 8.19 4.29
N LEU A 217 -17.60 7.64 3.20
CA LEU A 217 -16.15 7.56 2.99
C LEU A 217 -15.51 8.94 2.80
N LEU A 218 -16.17 9.86 2.11
CA LEU A 218 -15.70 11.25 1.97
C LEU A 218 -15.61 11.95 3.33
N VAL A 219 -16.70 11.89 4.11
CA VAL A 219 -16.73 12.50 5.45
C VAL A 219 -15.66 11.89 6.34
N TRP A 220 -15.51 10.56 6.32
CA TRP A 220 -14.48 9.88 7.11
C TRP A 220 -13.07 10.28 6.67
N SER A 221 -12.81 10.38 5.37
CA SER A 221 -11.49 10.79 4.85
C SER A 221 -11.13 12.22 5.25
N ILE A 222 -12.11 13.11 5.40
CA ILE A 222 -11.92 14.51 5.84
C ILE A 222 -11.68 14.58 7.35
N VAL A 223 -12.48 13.85 8.14
CA VAL A 223 -12.43 13.90 9.61
C VAL A 223 -11.20 13.18 10.16
N SER A 224 -10.75 12.12 9.49
CA SER A 224 -9.67 11.25 9.95
C SER A 224 -8.63 11.06 8.84
N THR A 225 -7.89 12.13 8.52
CA THR A 225 -6.75 12.02 7.59
C THR A 225 -5.75 10.99 8.13
N PRO A 226 -5.50 9.86 7.43
CA PRO A 226 -4.61 8.83 7.93
C PRO A 226 -3.17 9.34 7.92
N THR A 227 -2.63 9.63 9.10
CA THR A 227 -1.21 9.91 9.29
C THR A 227 -0.53 8.64 9.76
N ALA A 228 0.45 8.14 9.00
CA ALA A 228 1.32 7.07 9.46
C ALA A 228 2.15 7.61 10.64
N LYS A 229 1.91 7.08 11.85
CA LYS A 229 2.82 7.24 12.97
C LYS A 229 3.73 6.02 12.96
N LEU A 230 5.00 6.24 12.67
CA LEU A 230 6.07 5.30 13.00
C LEU A 230 6.34 5.54 14.48
N GLU A 231 5.82 4.68 15.35
CA GLU A 231 6.25 4.59 16.75
C GLU A 231 7.39 3.58 16.86
#